data_AF-A0A537MXD1-F1
#
_entry.id   AF-A0A537MXD1-F1
#
_cell.length_a   1.000
_cell.length_b   1.000
_cell.length_c   1.000
_cell.angle_alpha   90.00
_cell.angle_beta   90.00
_cell.angle_gamma   90.00
#
_symmetry.space_group_name_H-M   'P 1'
#
loop_
_entity.id
_entity.type
_entity.pdbx_description
1 polymer ?
#
loop_
_entity_poly.entity_id
_entity_poly.type
_entity_poly.pdbx_seq_one_letter_code
_entity_poly.pdbx_strand_id
1 'polypeptide(L)'
;MKRSVLAGLGLVLALGGCANQSPSVAYTAPGWYLERPRLLLVNGPEIFSGPFTYEQCEAERLKFETARRMLCIMEKTKPGPFGPF
;
A
#
# COMPACT_ATOMS: atom_id res chain seq x y z
N MET A 1 -41.79 -2.32 3.95
CA MET A 1 -40.63 -2.03 3.09
C MET A 1 -39.76 -0.98 3.79
N LYS A 2 -38.68 -1.36 4.51
CA LYS A 2 -37.73 -0.40 5.14
C LYS A 2 -36.51 -1.06 5.83
N ARG A 3 -36.50 -2.39 6.01
CA ARG A 3 -35.39 -3.11 6.69
C ARG A 3 -34.27 -3.60 5.76
N SER A 4 -34.54 -3.75 4.46
CA SER A 4 -33.57 -4.32 3.51
C SER A 4 -32.51 -3.33 3.01
N VAL A 5 -32.74 -2.01 3.17
CA VAL A 5 -31.82 -0.97 2.65
C VAL A 5 -30.60 -0.77 3.56
N LEU A 6 -30.78 -0.95 4.88
CA LEU A 6 -29.69 -0.80 5.87
C LEU A 6 -28.65 -1.93 5.79
N ALA A 7 -29.07 -3.15 5.41
CA ALA A 7 -28.16 -4.28 5.26
C ALA A 7 -27.22 -4.14 4.05
N GLY A 8 -27.67 -3.50 2.96
CA GLY A 8 -26.85 -3.28 1.77
C GLY A 8 -25.74 -2.25 1.98
N LEU A 9 -26.02 -1.18 2.73
CA LEU A 9 -25.05 -0.11 3.02
C LEU A 9 -23.93 -0.54 3.96
N GLY A 10 -24.19 -1.48 4.89
CA GLY A 10 -23.15 -2.04 5.76
C GLY A 10 -22.13 -2.91 5.02
N LEU A 11 -22.53 -3.56 3.93
CA LEU A 11 -21.66 -4.47 3.18
C LEU A 11 -20.66 -3.72 2.28
N VAL A 12 -21.04 -2.56 1.74
CA VAL A 12 -20.15 -1.75 0.88
C VAL A 12 -19.05 -1.07 1.70
N LEU A 13 -19.33 -0.67 2.95
CA LEU A 13 -18.32 -0.10 3.85
C LEU A 13 -17.31 -1.14 4.36
N ALA A 14 -17.67 -2.43 4.38
CA ALA A 14 -16.75 -3.51 4.75
C ALA A 14 -15.74 -3.87 3.64
N LEU A 15 -16.09 -3.63 2.37
CA LEU A 15 -15.23 -3.95 1.22
C LEU A 15 -14.18 -2.87 0.91
N GLY A 16 -14.37 -1.65 1.40
CA GLY A 16 -13.41 -0.54 1.23
C GLY A 16 -12.11 -0.70 2.02
N GLY A 17 -12.06 -1.58 3.01
CA GLY A 17 -10.88 -1.87 3.83
C GLY A 17 -9.93 -2.92 3.26
N CYS A 18 -10.23 -3.50 2.09
CA CYS A 18 -9.48 -4.61 1.49
C CYS A 18 -8.69 -4.26 0.23
N ALA A 19 -8.51 -2.97 -0.07
CA ALA A 19 -7.62 -2.54 -1.15
C ALA A 19 -6.16 -2.50 -0.67
N ASN A 20 -5.62 -3.64 -0.23
CA ASN A 20 -4.17 -3.81 -0.08
C ASN A 20 -3.67 -4.34 -1.42
N GLN A 21 -3.06 -3.49 -2.25
CA GLN A 21 -2.45 -3.95 -3.48
C GLN A 21 -1.14 -4.64 -3.14
N SER A 22 -0.98 -5.88 -3.61
CA SER A 22 0.27 -6.61 -3.48
C SER A 22 1.44 -5.79 -4.08
N PRO A 23 2.64 -5.79 -3.46
CA PRO A 23 3.84 -5.18 -4.03
C PRO A 23 4.09 -5.59 -5.49
N SER A 24 3.80 -6.85 -5.81
CA SER A 24 3.94 -7.40 -7.17
C SER A 24 3.01 -6.74 -8.22
N VAL A 25 1.90 -6.15 -7.79
CA VAL A 25 0.95 -5.45 -8.68
C VAL A 25 1.33 -3.98 -8.83
N ALA A 26 1.80 -3.35 -7.74
CA ALA A 26 2.17 -1.94 -7.72
C ALA A 26 3.58 -1.68 -8.30
N TYR A 27 4.44 -2.69 -8.37
CA TYR A 27 5.74 -2.59 -9.04
C TYR A 27 5.58 -2.41 -10.56
N THR A 28 6.17 -1.35 -11.11
CA THR A 28 6.16 -1.09 -12.56
C THR A 28 7.55 -1.14 -13.19
N ALA A 29 8.59 -0.68 -12.49
CA ALA A 29 9.99 -0.72 -12.93
C ALA A 29 10.99 -0.64 -11.75
N PRO A 30 12.30 -0.86 -11.96
CA PRO A 30 13.29 -0.68 -10.91
C PRO A 30 13.33 0.76 -10.38
N GLY A 31 13.44 0.93 -9.05
CA GLY A 31 13.50 2.26 -8.43
C GLY A 31 13.18 2.27 -6.94
N TRP A 32 13.08 3.47 -6.37
CA TRP A 32 12.64 3.64 -4.99
C TRP A 32 11.12 3.68 -4.90
N TYR A 33 10.58 2.94 -3.95
CA TYR A 33 9.15 2.87 -3.68
C TYR A 33 8.85 3.25 -2.24
N LEU A 34 7.73 3.92 -2.04
CA LEU A 34 7.19 4.19 -0.72
C LEU A 34 6.40 2.96 -0.27
N GLU A 35 6.87 2.32 0.80
CA GLU A 35 6.26 1.13 1.36
C GLU A 35 5.63 1.42 2.73
N ARG A 36 4.46 0.83 2.96
CA ARG A 36 3.88 0.66 4.29
C ARG A 36 4.33 -0.68 4.88
N PRO A 37 5.17 -0.70 5.93
CA PRO A 37 5.72 -1.92 6.49
C PRO A 37 4.65 -2.78 7.18
N ARG A 38 4.92 -4.10 7.17
CA ARG A 38 4.05 -5.20 7.65
C ARG A 38 3.41 -4.99 9.03
N LEU A 39 4.04 -4.24 9.92
CA LEU A 39 3.48 -3.96 11.26
C LEU A 39 2.16 -3.16 11.21
N LEU A 40 1.84 -2.54 10.08
CA LEU A 40 0.60 -1.80 9.85
C LEU A 40 -0.43 -2.57 9.02
N LEU A 41 -0.07 -3.72 8.44
CA LEU A 41 -0.87 -4.40 7.42
C LEU A 41 -0.98 -5.90 7.73
N VAL A 42 -2.21 -6.41 7.78
CA VAL A 42 -2.49 -7.85 8.00
C VAL A 42 -1.94 -8.73 6.86
N ASN A 43 -1.78 -8.16 5.66
CA ASN A 43 -1.49 -8.90 4.42
C ASN A 43 -0.06 -8.75 3.87
N GLY A 44 0.87 -8.22 4.67
CA GLY A 44 2.26 -8.01 4.24
C GLY A 44 2.56 -6.54 3.86
N PRO A 45 3.77 -6.25 3.37
CA PRO A 45 4.14 -4.91 2.98
C PRO A 45 3.38 -4.50 1.73
N GLU A 46 3.12 -3.20 1.57
CA GLU A 46 2.43 -2.67 0.40
C GLU A 46 3.23 -1.52 -0.19
N ILE A 47 3.54 -1.65 -1.48
CA ILE A 47 4.06 -0.54 -2.29
C ILE A 47 2.89 0.41 -2.55
N PHE A 48 3.01 1.62 -2.04
CA PHE A 48 1.97 2.64 -2.11
C PHE A 48 2.17 3.58 -3.30
N SER A 49 3.43 3.88 -3.64
CA SER A 49 3.78 4.76 -4.76
C SER A 49 5.24 4.58 -5.20
N GLY A 50 5.53 5.01 -6.43
CA GLY A 50 6.83 4.89 -7.10
C GLY A 50 6.65 4.38 -8.54
N PRO A 51 7.74 4.12 -9.28
CA PRO A 51 9.13 4.29 -8.88
C PRO A 51 9.57 5.75 -8.85
N PHE A 52 10.47 6.08 -7.93
CA PHE A 52 11.04 7.39 -7.69
C PHE A 52 12.57 7.37 -7.65
N THR A 53 13.20 8.56 -7.62
CA THR A 53 14.52 8.72 -6.99
C THR A 53 14.40 8.63 -5.45
N TYR A 54 15.52 8.50 -4.75
CA TYR A 54 15.53 8.45 -3.29
C TYR A 54 14.92 9.72 -2.68
N GLU A 55 15.34 10.88 -3.17
CA GLU A 55 14.93 12.19 -2.68
C GLU A 55 13.43 12.42 -2.88
N GLN A 56 12.92 12.00 -4.04
CA GLN A 56 11.49 12.04 -4.34
C GLN A 56 10.69 11.15 -3.40
N CYS A 57 11.16 9.92 -3.13
CA CYS A 57 10.50 9.02 -2.21
C CYS A 57 10.45 9.61 -0.78
N GLU A 58 11.55 10.16 -0.29
CA GLU A 58 11.59 10.80 1.03
C GLU A 58 10.70 12.05 1.10
N ALA A 59 10.65 12.85 0.03
CA ALA A 59 9.75 13.99 -0.07
C ALA A 59 8.27 13.57 -0.04
N GLU A 60 7.90 12.47 -0.71
CA GLU A 60 6.55 11.89 -0.62
C GLU A 60 6.26 11.34 0.79
N ARG A 61 7.21 10.61 1.38
CA ARG A 61 7.08 10.01 2.72
C ARG A 61 6.72 11.05 3.78
N LEU A 62 7.38 12.22 3.73
CA LEU A 62 7.18 13.31 4.69
C LEU A 62 5.80 13.98 4.61
N LYS A 63 5.03 13.77 3.53
CA LYS A 63 3.67 14.34 3.41
C LYS A 63 2.63 13.67 4.31
N PHE A 64 2.94 12.51 4.86
CA PHE A 64 2.01 11.73 5.66
C PHE A 64 2.32 11.83 7.15
N GLU A 65 1.30 11.94 7.99
CA GLU A 65 1.46 11.97 9.44
C GLU A 65 2.14 10.70 9.99
N THR A 66 1.95 9.57 9.30
CA THR A 66 2.57 8.28 9.61
C THR A 66 3.96 8.10 8.99
N ALA A 67 4.61 9.17 8.49
CA ALA A 67 5.93 9.13 7.84
C ALA A 67 6.97 8.27 8.59
N ARG A 68 6.98 8.35 9.93
CA ARG A 68 7.90 7.60 10.81
C ARG A 68 7.73 6.08 10.74
N ARG A 69 6.59 5.62 10.23
CA ARG A 69 6.25 4.21 10.09
C ARG A 69 6.25 3.76 8.63
N MET A 70 6.68 4.59 7.68
CA MET A 70 6.78 4.22 6.27
C MET A 70 8.24 4.14 5.86
N LEU A 71 8.52 3.40 4.79
CA LEU A 71 9.88 3.14 4.34
C LEU A 71 10.03 3.49 2.87
N CYS A 72 11.16 4.09 2.50
CA CYS A 72 11.60 4.15 1.11
C CYS A 72 12.47 2.93 0.84
N ILE A 73 12.01 2.04 -0.04
CA ILE A 73 12.67 0.77 -0.34
C ILE A 73 13.10 0.76 -1.80
N MET A 74 14.35 0.33 -2.03
CA MET A 74 14.88 0.15 -3.38
C MET A 74 14.47 -1.23 -3.91
N GLU A 75 13.59 -1.26 -4.90
CA GLU A 75 13.19 -2.47 -5.60
C GLU A 75 13.96 -2.58 -6.92
N LYS A 76 14.89 -3.52 -6.99
CA LYS A 76 15.71 -3.77 -8.19
C LYS A 76 15.01 -4.68 -9.20
N THR A 77 14.11 -5.53 -8.72
CA THR A 77 13.36 -6.54 -9.49
C THR A 77 11.95 -6.61 -8.96
N LYS A 78 11.02 -7.15 -9.75
CA LYS A 78 9.63 -7.32 -9.34
C LYS A 78 9.55 -8.17 -8.05
N PRO A 79 8.97 -7.66 -6.95
CA PRO A 79 8.79 -8.42 -5.72
C PRO A 79 7.70 -9.50 -5.89
N GLY A 80 7.75 -10.52 -5.03
CA GLY A 80 6.70 -11.52 -4.92
C GLY A 80 5.42 -10.93 -4.32
N PRO A 81 4.33 -11.73 -4.25
CA PRO A 81 3.03 -11.22 -3.82
C PRO A 81 3.01 -10.66 -2.38
N PHE A 82 3.96 -11.04 -1.53
CA PHE A 82 4.01 -10.68 -0.11
C PHE A 82 5.35 -10.04 0.35
N GLY A 83 6.22 -9.66 -0.58
CA GLY A 83 7.56 -9.11 -0.29
C GLY A 83 8.66 -9.78 -1.13
N PRO A 84 9.93 -9.71 -0.71
CA PRO A 84 11.02 -10.15 -1.58
C PRO A 84 10.98 -11.67 -1.80
N PHE A 85 10.91 -12.03 -3.10
CA PHE A 85 10.80 -13.35 -3.74
C PHE A 85 9.73 -14.28 -3.18
#